data_AF-R5X716-F1
#
_entry.id   AF-R5X716-F1
#
_cell.length_a   1.000
_cell.length_b   1.000
_cell.length_c   1.000
_cell.angle_alpha   90.00
_cell.angle_beta   90.00
_cell.angle_gamma   90.00
#
_symmetry.space_group_name_H-M   'P 1'
#
loop_
_entity.id
_entity.type
_entity.pdbx_description
1 polymer ?
#
loop_
_entity_poly.entity_id
_entity_poly.type
_entity_poly.pdbx_seq_one_letter_code
_entity_poly.pdbx_strand_id
1 'polypeptide(L)'
;MIGNYNKIAKDSNDNFILGNNVEIGAGVQKSVVLGDGSASGGSNTVSVGSSTLQRKIVNVADGTISATSTDAVTGRQLYSGDGIDVNKWRTRLGVGSGGGAGGGAPVDAYTKSEADNKFANKTDLDNYTKKDDYKDANGIDVDKWKAKLGTGADSADIQNLRNEVYERIDNVKDEVRDVGSLSAALAGLHPMQYDPKAPAQVMAALGHYKDRQAVAVGASYYFNDRFMMSTGVALSGEKKTKTMANVGFTLKLGKGSGTTYSETPQYVVQNEVKRLTVENQELKERLRNLEQKLEILLKNK
;
A
#
# COMPACT_ATOMS: atom_id res chain seq x y z
N MET A 1 47.56 36.38 -72.23
CA MET A 1 47.28 34.94 -71.99
C MET A 1 48.45 34.12 -72.48
N ILE A 2 48.82 33.05 -71.78
CA ILE A 2 49.81 32.05 -72.20
C ILE A 2 49.12 30.68 -72.18
N GLY A 3 49.23 29.93 -73.28
CA GLY A 3 48.63 28.61 -73.48
C GLY A 3 47.59 28.57 -74.60
N ASN A 4 47.10 27.36 -74.91
CA ASN A 4 46.32 27.03 -76.11
C ASN A 4 44.90 26.59 -75.77
N TYR A 5 43.98 26.68 -76.74
CA TYR A 5 42.58 26.22 -76.64
C TYR A 5 41.75 26.88 -75.53
N ASN A 6 42.14 28.09 -75.13
CA ASN A 6 41.38 28.86 -74.16
C ASN A 6 40.14 29.47 -74.82
N LYS A 7 38.98 29.30 -74.19
CA LYS A 7 37.68 29.80 -74.65
C LYS A 7 37.33 31.03 -73.83
N ILE A 8 37.23 32.18 -74.49
CA ILE A 8 36.86 33.45 -73.86
C ILE A 8 35.54 33.89 -74.45
N ALA A 9 34.49 33.89 -73.63
CA ALA A 9 33.17 34.33 -74.06
C ALA A 9 33.10 35.86 -74.16
N LYS A 10 32.08 36.35 -74.87
CA LYS A 10 31.87 37.77 -75.16
C LYS A 10 31.87 38.65 -73.90
N ASP A 11 32.21 39.92 -74.09
CA ASP A 11 32.19 40.96 -73.05
C ASP A 11 33.14 40.70 -71.85
N SER A 12 34.12 39.79 -72.01
CA SER A 12 35.09 39.44 -70.96
C SER A 12 36.43 40.13 -71.19
N ASN A 13 36.84 40.99 -70.26
CA ASN A 13 38.01 41.87 -70.42
C ASN A 13 38.94 41.79 -69.20
N ASP A 14 40.17 42.27 -69.33
CA ASP A 14 41.15 42.39 -68.22
C ASP A 14 41.46 41.08 -67.46
N ASN A 15 41.36 39.93 -68.14
CA ASN A 15 41.63 38.63 -67.52
C ASN A 15 43.05 38.17 -67.86
N PHE A 16 43.79 37.74 -66.84
CA PHE A 16 45.08 37.08 -67.00
C PHE A 16 44.90 35.56 -67.03
N ILE A 17 45.50 34.90 -68.02
CA ILE A 17 45.37 33.45 -68.20
C ILE A 17 46.75 32.85 -68.40
N LEU A 18 47.04 31.80 -67.63
CA LEU A 18 48.24 30.97 -67.73
C LEU A 18 47.82 29.49 -67.67
N GLY A 19 47.61 28.88 -68.83
CA GLY A 19 47.12 27.50 -68.92
C GLY A 19 46.52 27.18 -70.29
N ASN A 20 46.27 25.90 -70.54
CA ASN A 20 45.57 25.42 -71.74
C ASN A 20 44.12 25.04 -71.40
N ASN A 21 43.24 24.98 -72.39
CA ASN A 21 41.84 24.56 -72.22
C ASN A 21 41.09 25.35 -71.14
N VAL A 22 41.44 26.62 -70.93
CA VAL A 22 40.82 27.48 -69.93
C VAL A 22 39.50 28.04 -70.44
N GLU A 23 38.47 28.05 -69.60
CA GLU A 23 37.18 28.67 -69.91
C GLU A 23 36.95 29.97 -69.12
N ILE A 24 36.77 31.07 -69.84
CA ILE A 24 36.33 32.36 -69.31
C ILE A 24 34.88 32.58 -69.74
N GLY A 25 33.95 32.57 -68.78
CA GLY A 25 32.53 32.84 -69.02
C GLY A 25 32.25 34.28 -69.43
N ALA A 26 31.08 34.54 -70.01
CA ALA A 26 30.74 35.84 -70.60
C ALA A 26 30.70 36.95 -69.53
N GLY A 27 31.19 38.14 -69.86
CA GLY A 27 31.17 39.30 -68.96
C GLY A 27 32.19 39.26 -67.82
N VAL A 28 33.05 38.24 -67.74
CA VAL A 28 34.03 38.09 -66.65
C VAL A 28 35.17 39.08 -66.79
N GLN A 29 35.52 39.76 -65.69
CA GLN A 29 36.49 40.84 -65.68
C GLN A 29 37.51 40.70 -64.55
N LYS A 30 38.76 41.14 -64.78
CA LYS A 30 39.80 41.27 -63.73
C LYS A 30 40.12 39.96 -62.99
N SER A 31 40.04 38.81 -63.68
CA SER A 31 40.38 37.50 -63.10
C SER A 31 41.80 37.05 -63.47
N VAL A 32 42.38 36.17 -62.67
CA VAL A 32 43.63 35.46 -62.94
C VAL A 32 43.32 33.96 -62.96
N VAL A 33 43.59 33.27 -64.06
CA VAL A 33 43.28 31.83 -64.20
C VAL A 33 44.54 31.04 -64.49
N LEU A 34 44.81 30.03 -63.65
CA LEU A 34 46.06 29.28 -63.62
C LEU A 34 45.80 27.78 -63.81
N GLY A 35 46.53 27.16 -64.73
CA GLY A 35 46.55 25.71 -64.97
C GLY A 35 45.68 25.22 -66.13
N ASP A 36 46.00 24.02 -66.63
CA ASP A 36 45.26 23.34 -67.70
C ASP A 36 43.85 22.92 -67.27
N GLY A 37 42.84 23.13 -68.11
CA GLY A 37 41.45 22.77 -67.81
C GLY A 37 40.82 23.57 -66.65
N SER A 38 41.40 24.71 -66.28
CA SER A 38 40.84 25.63 -65.27
C SER A 38 39.71 26.49 -65.85
N ALA A 39 38.86 27.03 -65.00
CA ALA A 39 37.80 27.96 -65.40
C ALA A 39 37.88 29.24 -64.57
N SER A 40 37.34 30.36 -65.07
CA SER A 40 37.53 31.67 -64.44
C SER A 40 36.98 31.81 -63.02
N GLY A 41 35.95 31.05 -62.65
CA GLY A 41 35.31 31.17 -61.34
C GLY A 41 34.60 32.51 -61.08
N GLY A 42 34.62 33.44 -62.05
CA GLY A 42 34.00 34.77 -61.95
C GLY A 42 35.01 35.92 -61.99
N SER A 43 34.48 37.16 -61.95
CA SER A 43 35.28 38.39 -61.96
C SER A 43 36.03 38.63 -60.63
N ASN A 44 37.18 39.30 -60.67
CA ASN A 44 38.01 39.63 -59.49
C ASN A 44 38.46 38.41 -58.66
N THR A 45 38.78 37.30 -59.32
CA THR A 45 39.21 36.06 -58.66
C THR A 45 40.59 35.61 -59.14
N VAL A 46 41.27 34.79 -58.32
CA VAL A 46 42.39 33.96 -58.76
C VAL A 46 41.92 32.51 -58.75
N SER A 47 41.72 31.92 -59.93
CA SER A 47 41.29 30.53 -60.08
C SER A 47 42.48 29.64 -60.41
N VAL A 48 42.60 28.51 -59.70
CA VAL A 48 43.63 27.49 -59.90
C VAL A 48 43.05 26.16 -60.41
N GLY A 49 41.78 26.14 -60.83
CA GLY A 49 41.08 24.92 -61.20
C GLY A 49 39.70 25.15 -61.80
N SER A 50 38.89 24.10 -61.80
CA SER A 50 37.49 24.11 -62.21
C SER A 50 36.62 23.36 -61.19
N SER A 51 35.30 23.34 -61.40
CA SER A 51 34.37 22.61 -60.52
C SER A 51 34.63 21.11 -60.46
N THR A 52 35.21 20.53 -61.52
CA THR A 52 35.54 19.10 -61.63
C THR A 52 37.03 18.81 -61.45
N LEU A 53 37.89 19.83 -61.54
CA LEU A 53 39.34 19.70 -61.39
C LEU A 53 39.89 20.74 -60.40
N GLN A 54 39.92 20.36 -59.12
CA GLN A 54 40.46 21.19 -58.04
C GLN A 54 41.94 20.86 -57.79
N ARG A 55 42.72 21.85 -57.35
CA ARG A 55 44.15 21.71 -57.08
C ARG A 55 44.49 22.03 -55.64
N LYS A 56 45.50 21.35 -55.10
CA LYS A 56 46.11 21.72 -53.81
C LYS A 56 47.05 22.91 -54.03
N ILE A 57 46.93 23.92 -53.17
CA ILE A 57 47.91 24.99 -53.06
C ILE A 57 48.83 24.64 -51.89
N VAL A 58 50.11 24.40 -52.18
CA VAL A 58 51.11 23.96 -51.20
C VAL A 58 52.17 25.04 -50.98
N ASN A 59 52.94 24.91 -49.89
CA ASN A 59 53.96 25.88 -49.49
C ASN A 59 53.41 27.28 -49.16
N VAL A 60 52.15 27.34 -48.73
CA VAL A 60 51.55 28.55 -48.17
C VAL A 60 52.06 28.69 -46.74
N ALA A 61 52.67 29.84 -46.41
CA ALA A 61 53.03 30.16 -45.03
C ALA A 61 51.77 30.34 -44.18
N ASP A 62 51.89 30.16 -42.86
CA ASP A 62 50.75 30.37 -41.96
C ASP A 62 50.30 31.84 -42.02
N GLY A 63 49.01 32.04 -42.28
CA GLY A 63 48.40 33.38 -42.34
C GLY A 63 48.19 33.97 -40.95
N THR A 64 48.05 35.29 -40.83
CA THR A 64 47.74 35.90 -39.53
C THR A 64 46.31 35.58 -39.13
N ILE A 65 46.08 35.05 -37.91
CA ILE A 65 44.72 34.76 -37.41
C ILE A 65 44.21 35.95 -36.60
N SER A 66 43.51 36.87 -37.25
CA SER A 66 42.91 38.07 -36.63
C SER A 66 41.66 38.53 -37.37
N ALA A 67 40.84 39.39 -36.74
CA ALA A 67 39.59 39.89 -37.32
C ALA A 67 39.75 40.74 -38.59
N THR A 68 40.97 41.22 -38.88
CA THR A 68 41.28 42.10 -40.01
C THR A 68 42.21 41.45 -41.04
N SER A 69 42.58 40.19 -40.84
CA SER A 69 43.49 39.48 -41.75
C SER A 69 42.81 39.14 -43.08
N THR A 70 43.56 39.28 -44.17
CA THR A 70 43.16 38.86 -45.53
C THR A 70 44.05 37.73 -46.05
N ASP A 71 44.85 37.10 -45.18
CA ASP A 71 45.77 36.03 -45.54
C ASP A 71 45.03 34.72 -45.79
N ALA A 72 45.58 33.86 -46.65
CA ALA A 72 45.15 32.47 -46.73
C ALA A 72 45.59 31.71 -45.46
N VAL A 73 44.71 30.92 -44.87
CA VAL A 73 45.04 30.05 -43.72
C VAL A 73 45.42 28.64 -44.18
N THR A 74 46.41 28.03 -43.52
CA THR A 74 46.84 26.66 -43.85
C THR A 74 46.00 25.61 -43.12
N GLY A 75 46.01 24.37 -43.62
CA GLY A 75 45.34 23.25 -42.94
C GLY A 75 45.88 22.97 -41.53
N ARG A 76 47.15 23.31 -41.26
CA ARG A 76 47.76 23.21 -39.93
C ARG A 76 47.08 24.17 -38.95
N GLN A 77 46.81 25.41 -39.36
CA GLN A 77 46.16 26.42 -38.52
C GLN A 77 44.70 26.07 -38.23
N LEU A 78 44.00 25.47 -39.20
CA LEU A 78 42.66 24.95 -38.97
C LEU A 78 42.65 23.79 -37.97
N TYR A 79 43.65 22.90 -38.05
CA TYR A 79 43.76 21.74 -37.16
C TYR A 79 44.19 22.12 -35.74
N SER A 80 45.10 23.09 -35.56
CA SER A 80 45.54 23.52 -34.23
C SER A 80 44.44 24.22 -33.43
N GLY A 81 43.47 24.83 -34.12
CA GLY A 81 42.41 25.60 -33.49
C GLY A 81 42.87 26.96 -32.96
N ASP A 82 44.08 27.39 -33.31
CA ASP A 82 44.61 28.70 -32.92
C ASP A 82 43.73 29.82 -33.48
N GLY A 83 43.44 30.82 -32.64
CA GLY A 83 42.56 31.93 -32.98
C GLY A 83 41.06 31.61 -32.97
N ILE A 84 40.64 30.38 -32.61
CA ILE A 84 39.27 30.12 -32.20
C ILE A 84 39.06 30.72 -30.81
N ASP A 85 38.21 31.74 -30.72
CA ASP A 85 37.76 32.28 -29.43
C ASP A 85 36.78 31.30 -28.78
N VAL A 86 37.32 30.28 -28.12
CA VAL A 86 36.55 29.21 -27.47
C VAL A 86 35.52 29.78 -26.49
N ASN A 87 35.82 30.92 -25.85
CA ASN A 87 34.89 31.56 -24.92
C ASN A 87 33.71 32.20 -25.65
N LYS A 88 33.93 32.92 -26.76
CA LYS A 88 32.81 33.41 -27.60
C LYS A 88 31.98 32.26 -28.17
N TRP A 89 32.60 31.15 -28.55
CA TRP A 89 31.87 29.96 -29.00
C TRP A 89 31.06 29.33 -27.87
N ARG A 90 31.63 29.22 -26.66
CA ARG A 90 30.89 28.78 -25.47
C ARG A 90 29.72 29.69 -25.14
N THR A 91 29.85 31.01 -25.29
CA THR A 91 28.75 31.96 -25.09
C THR A 91 27.67 31.81 -26.16
N ARG A 92 28.03 31.70 -27.44
CA ARG A 92 27.06 31.51 -28.53
C ARG A 92 26.31 30.19 -28.43
N LEU A 93 26.98 29.16 -27.96
CA LEU A 93 26.39 27.86 -27.66
C LEU A 93 25.74 27.83 -26.27
N GLY A 94 25.91 28.88 -25.46
CA GLY A 94 25.39 28.96 -24.11
C GLY A 94 25.88 27.89 -23.13
N VAL A 95 27.05 27.30 -23.37
CA VAL A 95 27.66 26.25 -22.53
C VAL A 95 28.75 26.79 -21.60
N GLY A 96 28.88 28.11 -21.49
CA GLY A 96 29.94 28.79 -20.75
C GLY A 96 29.57 29.08 -19.29
N SER A 97 30.36 28.56 -18.35
CA SER A 97 30.31 28.95 -16.94
C SER A 97 30.98 30.31 -16.74
N GLY A 98 30.23 31.40 -16.90
CA GLY A 98 30.74 32.75 -16.63
C GLY A 98 29.63 33.78 -16.70
N GLY A 99 29.13 34.20 -15.53
CA GLY A 99 28.21 35.32 -15.40
C GLY A 99 28.83 36.60 -15.97
N GLY A 100 28.18 37.16 -16.98
CA GLY A 100 28.55 38.43 -17.59
C GLY A 100 27.41 38.91 -18.48
N ALA A 101 26.92 40.11 -18.19
CA ALA A 101 25.70 40.69 -18.74
C ALA A 101 25.69 40.75 -20.28
N GLY A 102 24.59 40.28 -20.87
CA GLY A 102 24.20 40.59 -22.25
C GLY A 102 24.59 39.53 -23.28
N GLY A 103 23.82 38.44 -23.36
CA GLY A 103 23.85 37.58 -24.55
C GLY A 103 23.35 36.16 -24.30
N GLY A 104 22.06 35.93 -24.55
CA GLY A 104 21.43 34.63 -24.73
C GLY A 104 21.43 33.73 -23.49
N ALA A 105 20.26 33.22 -23.10
CA ALA A 105 20.20 32.16 -22.10
C ALA A 105 21.13 31.02 -22.50
N PRO A 106 21.88 30.42 -21.56
CA PRO A 106 22.70 29.25 -21.84
C PRO A 106 21.84 28.19 -22.56
N VAL A 107 22.23 27.75 -23.76
CA VAL A 107 21.73 26.49 -24.30
C VAL A 107 22.44 25.45 -23.46
N ASP A 108 21.67 24.84 -22.57
CA ASP A 108 22.17 23.81 -21.68
C ASP A 108 22.79 22.69 -22.50
N ALA A 109 24.12 22.63 -22.59
CA ALA A 109 24.80 21.41 -23.00
C ALA A 109 24.67 20.39 -21.87
N TYR A 110 23.49 19.82 -21.67
CA TYR A 110 23.21 18.94 -20.54
C TYR A 110 23.75 19.49 -19.20
N THR A 111 23.84 20.81 -19.07
CA THR A 111 24.27 21.49 -17.86
C THR A 111 23.01 21.77 -17.06
N LYS A 112 22.52 20.76 -16.32
CA LYS A 112 21.63 20.76 -15.13
C LYS A 112 20.95 22.09 -14.69
N SER A 113 20.44 22.89 -15.61
CA SER A 113 19.79 24.17 -15.37
C SER A 113 18.33 24.08 -15.81
N GLU A 114 18.00 23.20 -16.73
CA GLU A 114 16.68 22.61 -16.82
C GLU A 114 16.43 21.63 -15.66
N ALA A 115 15.26 21.76 -15.05
CA ALA A 115 14.78 21.15 -13.83
C ALA A 115 14.56 19.62 -13.92
N ASP A 116 15.46 18.91 -14.59
CA ASP A 116 15.47 17.47 -14.81
C ASP A 116 16.37 16.76 -13.80
N ASN A 117 15.78 16.53 -12.63
CA ASN A 117 15.77 15.31 -11.81
C ASN A 117 16.86 14.22 -11.99
N LYS A 118 18.15 14.55 -12.18
CA LYS A 118 19.18 13.51 -12.32
C LYS A 118 20.39 13.60 -11.40
N PHE A 119 20.66 14.75 -10.77
CA PHE A 119 21.79 14.85 -9.85
C PHE A 119 21.58 15.97 -8.82
N ALA A 120 20.85 15.66 -7.75
CA ALA A 120 20.70 16.58 -6.63
C ALA A 120 22.08 16.88 -5.99
N ASN A 121 22.48 18.16 -6.00
CA ASN A 121 23.52 18.65 -5.10
C ASN A 121 22.97 18.64 -3.66
N LYS A 122 23.81 18.42 -2.65
CA LYS A 122 23.39 18.25 -1.25
C LYS A 122 22.60 19.45 -0.69
N THR A 123 22.74 20.63 -1.30
CA THR A 123 22.00 21.86 -0.98
C THR A 123 20.66 21.95 -1.72
N ASP A 124 20.51 21.29 -2.87
CA ASP A 124 19.24 21.20 -3.62
C ASP A 124 18.30 20.13 -3.05
N LEU A 125 18.79 19.28 -2.14
CA LEU A 125 17.96 18.33 -1.40
C LEU A 125 16.91 19.05 -0.53
N ASP A 126 17.24 20.24 -0.03
CA ASP A 126 16.34 21.07 0.79
C ASP A 126 15.27 21.81 -0.04
N ASN A 127 15.38 21.77 -1.38
CA ASN A 127 14.39 22.32 -2.31
C ASN A 127 13.70 21.23 -3.15
N TYR A 128 14.26 20.02 -3.26
CA TYR A 128 13.55 18.86 -3.81
C TYR A 128 12.42 18.37 -2.93
N THR A 129 12.44 18.69 -1.64
CA THR A 129 11.29 18.58 -0.73
C THR A 129 10.21 19.65 -0.97
N LYS A 130 10.39 20.58 -1.93
CA LYS A 130 9.47 21.70 -2.21
C LYS A 130 8.94 21.78 -3.65
N LYS A 131 9.25 20.81 -4.52
CA LYS A 131 8.67 20.75 -5.86
C LYS A 131 7.23 20.26 -5.73
N ASP A 132 6.25 20.93 -6.34
CA ASP A 132 4.81 20.60 -6.19
C ASP A 132 4.46 19.13 -6.48
N ASP A 133 5.31 18.43 -7.25
CA ASP A 133 5.18 17.01 -7.58
C ASP A 133 5.89 16.06 -6.60
N TYR A 134 6.94 16.53 -5.90
CA TYR A 134 7.51 15.84 -4.75
C TYR A 134 6.79 16.37 -3.51
N LYS A 135 5.54 15.93 -3.37
CA LYS A 135 4.91 15.89 -2.07
C LYS A 135 5.76 14.95 -1.22
N ASP A 136 6.65 15.55 -0.44
CA ASP A 136 6.78 15.11 0.94
C ASP A 136 5.38 14.71 1.44
N ALA A 137 5.26 13.65 2.22
CA ALA A 137 3.95 13.10 2.58
C ALA A 137 2.98 14.14 3.20
N ASN A 138 3.46 15.35 3.51
CA ASN A 138 2.73 16.57 3.83
C ASN A 138 1.63 16.97 2.82
N GLY A 139 1.76 16.65 1.52
CA GLY A 139 0.72 16.92 0.54
C GLY A 139 -0.31 15.79 0.36
N ILE A 140 -0.09 14.65 1.04
CA ILE A 140 -1.04 13.55 1.10
C ILE A 140 -2.02 13.89 2.22
N ASP A 141 -3.30 14.01 1.86
CA ASP A 141 -4.37 14.09 2.84
C ASP A 141 -4.52 12.70 3.49
N VAL A 142 -3.70 12.48 4.52
CA VAL A 142 -3.62 11.23 5.27
C VAL A 142 -4.99 10.91 5.87
N ASP A 143 -5.76 11.91 6.27
CA ASP A 143 -7.09 11.72 6.88
C ASP A 143 -8.13 11.29 5.85
N LYS A 144 -8.09 11.81 4.61
CA LYS A 144 -8.90 11.30 3.50
C LYS A 144 -8.55 9.88 3.10
N TRP A 145 -7.28 9.50 3.14
CA TRP A 145 -6.84 8.13 2.89
C TRP A 145 -7.28 7.17 3.98
N LYS A 146 -7.11 7.58 5.24
CA LYS A 146 -7.63 6.85 6.40
C LYS A 146 -9.15 6.66 6.32
N ALA A 147 -9.91 7.67 5.90
CA ALA A 147 -11.36 7.57 5.68
C ALA A 147 -11.71 6.57 4.56
N LYS A 148 -10.99 6.61 3.43
CA LYS A 148 -11.19 5.65 2.31
C LYS A 148 -10.88 4.20 2.70
N LEU A 149 -9.87 3.99 3.53
CA LEU A 149 -9.46 2.66 4.00
C LEU A 149 -10.28 2.18 5.21
N GLY A 150 -11.14 3.02 5.78
CA GLY A 150 -11.86 2.73 7.01
C GLY A 150 -10.96 2.67 8.26
N THR A 151 -9.72 3.16 8.16
CA THR A 151 -8.72 3.18 9.26
C THR A 151 -8.62 4.54 9.94
N GLY A 152 -9.54 5.47 9.64
CA GLY A 152 -9.58 6.83 10.16
C GLY A 152 -10.30 7.03 11.48
N ALA A 153 -10.59 5.96 12.20
CA ALA A 153 -11.02 6.07 13.58
C ALA A 153 -9.86 6.71 14.38
N ASP A 154 -10.12 7.85 15.03
CA ASP A 154 -9.13 8.48 15.89
C ASP A 154 -8.69 7.49 16.97
N SER A 155 -7.50 7.67 17.56
CA SER A 155 -7.04 6.82 18.67
C SER A 155 -8.09 6.71 19.79
N ALA A 156 -8.92 7.75 19.97
CA ALA A 156 -10.07 7.75 20.88
C ALA A 156 -11.21 6.82 20.42
N ASP A 157 -11.60 6.85 19.14
CA ASP A 157 -12.64 5.98 18.59
C ASP A 157 -12.22 4.51 18.63
N ILE A 158 -10.95 4.23 18.32
CA ILE A 158 -10.38 2.87 18.43
C ILE A 158 -10.33 2.43 19.89
N GLN A 159 -10.01 3.32 20.83
CA GLN A 159 -10.06 3.01 22.26
C GLN A 159 -11.48 2.76 22.76
N ASN A 160 -12.45 3.57 22.32
CA ASN A 160 -13.86 3.39 22.66
C ASN A 160 -14.38 2.05 22.13
N LEU A 161 -14.08 1.70 20.87
CA LEU A 161 -14.44 0.41 20.30
C LEU A 161 -13.75 -0.75 21.05
N ARG A 162 -12.48 -0.62 21.42
CA ARG A 162 -11.78 -1.63 22.23
C ARG A 162 -12.45 -1.82 23.58
N ASN A 163 -12.81 -0.74 24.26
CA ASN A 163 -13.49 -0.79 25.55
C ASN A 163 -14.88 -1.44 25.40
N GLU A 164 -15.65 -1.05 24.39
CA GLU A 164 -16.96 -1.65 24.11
C GLU A 164 -16.84 -3.15 23.78
N VAL A 165 -15.84 -3.53 22.99
CA VAL A 165 -15.56 -4.94 22.67
C VAL A 165 -15.17 -5.71 23.94
N TYR A 166 -14.35 -5.15 24.82
CA TYR A 166 -14.02 -5.80 26.10
C TYR A 166 -15.25 -5.99 26.98
N GLU A 167 -16.10 -4.98 27.11
CA GLU A 167 -17.37 -5.10 27.85
C GLU A 167 -18.28 -6.16 27.23
N ARG A 168 -18.41 -6.21 25.90
CA ARG A 168 -19.18 -7.26 25.20
C ARG A 168 -18.59 -8.64 25.43
N ILE A 169 -17.27 -8.80 25.40
CA ILE A 169 -16.59 -10.07 25.67
C ILE A 169 -16.84 -10.54 27.10
N ASP A 170 -16.77 -9.65 28.08
CA ASP A 170 -17.05 -9.99 29.48
C ASP A 170 -18.53 -10.35 29.67
N ASN A 171 -19.45 -9.64 29.02
CA ASN A 171 -20.88 -10.00 29.01
C ASN A 171 -21.11 -11.40 28.40
N VAL A 172 -20.45 -11.73 27.29
CA VAL A 172 -20.52 -13.07 26.68
C VAL A 172 -19.93 -14.13 27.61
N LYS A 173 -18.81 -13.83 28.28
CA LYS A 173 -18.18 -14.75 29.24
C LYS A 173 -19.10 -15.04 30.42
N ASP A 174 -19.77 -14.03 30.95
CA ASP A 174 -20.77 -14.20 32.01
C ASP A 174 -21.97 -15.01 31.52
N GLU A 175 -22.49 -14.74 30.31
CA GLU A 175 -23.58 -15.52 29.71
C GLU A 175 -23.21 -17.00 29.56
N VAL A 176 -22.01 -17.29 29.05
CA VAL A 176 -21.54 -18.66 28.84
C VAL A 176 -21.41 -19.41 30.17
N ARG A 177 -21.00 -18.73 31.25
CA ARG A 177 -20.92 -19.34 32.57
C ARG A 177 -22.30 -19.71 33.11
N ASP A 178 -23.28 -18.81 32.96
CA ASP A 178 -24.68 -19.06 33.35
C ASP A 178 -25.31 -20.19 32.53
N VAL A 179 -25.09 -20.19 31.21
CA VAL A 179 -25.53 -21.27 30.31
C VAL A 179 -24.88 -22.60 30.70
N GLY A 180 -23.60 -22.59 31.07
CA GLY A 180 -22.86 -23.78 31.52
C GLY A 180 -23.45 -24.39 32.79
N SER A 181 -23.74 -23.57 33.81
CA SER A 181 -24.33 -24.05 35.07
C SER A 181 -25.77 -24.52 34.86
N LEU A 182 -26.59 -23.78 34.11
CA LEU A 182 -27.97 -24.15 33.76
C LEU A 182 -28.04 -25.48 33.01
N SER A 183 -27.16 -25.65 32.01
CA SER A 183 -27.09 -26.89 31.23
C SER A 183 -26.65 -28.07 32.10
N ALA A 184 -25.67 -27.88 32.99
CA ALA A 184 -25.26 -28.90 33.95
C ALA A 184 -26.40 -29.30 34.90
N ALA A 185 -27.19 -28.33 35.37
CA ALA A 185 -28.36 -28.58 36.21
C ALA A 185 -29.43 -29.40 35.46
N LEU A 186 -29.78 -28.98 34.24
CA LEU A 186 -30.75 -29.70 33.41
C LEU A 186 -30.30 -31.12 33.04
N ALA A 187 -29.01 -31.32 32.75
CA ALA A 187 -28.44 -32.63 32.49
C ALA A 187 -28.44 -33.54 33.73
N GLY A 188 -28.45 -32.96 34.94
CA GLY A 188 -28.62 -33.70 36.19
C GLY A 188 -30.03 -34.23 36.42
N LEU A 189 -31.04 -33.77 35.65
CA LEU A 189 -32.44 -34.23 35.78
C LEU A 189 -32.59 -35.65 35.24
N HIS A 190 -32.45 -36.62 36.14
CA HIS A 190 -32.61 -38.03 35.82
C HIS A 190 -33.92 -38.59 36.39
N PRO A 191 -34.77 -39.21 35.56
CA PRO A 191 -35.95 -39.90 36.04
C PRO A 191 -35.54 -41.22 36.69
N MET A 192 -36.28 -41.61 37.73
CA MET A 192 -36.12 -42.92 38.37
C MET A 192 -36.65 -44.01 37.44
N GLN A 193 -36.32 -45.27 37.73
CA GLN A 193 -36.77 -46.42 36.92
C GLN A 193 -38.31 -46.43 36.78
N TYR A 194 -38.78 -47.04 35.69
CA TYR A 194 -40.21 -47.12 35.37
C TYR A 194 -41.01 -47.80 36.50
N ASP A 195 -42.05 -47.11 36.99
CA ASP A 195 -43.06 -47.64 37.92
C ASP A 195 -44.46 -47.52 37.28
N PRO A 196 -45.16 -48.64 36.99
CA PRO A 196 -46.51 -48.62 36.42
C PRO A 196 -47.55 -47.88 37.25
N LYS A 197 -47.38 -47.80 38.58
CA LYS A 197 -48.32 -47.11 39.49
C LYS A 197 -47.99 -45.61 39.64
N ALA A 198 -46.81 -45.19 39.20
CA ALA A 198 -46.34 -43.80 39.24
C ALA A 198 -45.66 -43.38 37.92
N PRO A 199 -46.42 -43.25 36.81
CA PRO A 199 -45.87 -42.93 35.50
C PRO A 199 -45.34 -41.49 35.39
N ALA A 200 -45.80 -40.58 36.26
CA ALA A 200 -45.33 -39.19 36.33
C ALA A 200 -44.31 -39.03 37.47
N GLN A 201 -43.20 -38.34 37.20
CA GLN A 201 -42.16 -38.08 38.20
C GLN A 201 -41.68 -36.64 38.13
N VAL A 202 -41.28 -36.08 39.27
CA VAL A 202 -40.67 -34.75 39.38
C VAL A 202 -39.19 -34.91 39.73
N MET A 203 -38.33 -34.13 39.10
CA MET A 203 -36.89 -34.16 39.22
C MET A 203 -36.38 -32.80 39.67
N ALA A 204 -35.31 -32.77 40.46
CA ALA A 204 -34.59 -31.56 40.82
C ALA A 204 -33.09 -31.81 40.74
N ALA A 205 -32.34 -30.81 40.30
CA ALA A 205 -30.89 -30.92 40.14
C ALA A 205 -30.20 -29.58 40.37
N LEU A 206 -28.92 -29.65 40.73
CA LEU A 206 -28.05 -28.49 40.92
C LEU A 206 -26.90 -28.58 39.91
N GLY A 207 -26.61 -27.48 39.25
CA GLY A 207 -25.53 -27.34 38.29
C GLY A 207 -24.53 -26.31 38.73
N HIS A 208 -23.26 -26.60 38.56
CA HIS A 208 -22.16 -25.70 38.90
C HIS A 208 -21.18 -25.64 37.74
N TYR A 209 -20.82 -24.43 37.30
CA TYR A 209 -19.82 -24.22 36.26
C TYR A 209 -18.97 -22.99 36.57
N LYS A 210 -17.66 -23.22 36.75
CA LYS A 210 -16.70 -22.22 37.25
C LYS A 210 -17.17 -21.57 38.56
N ASP A 211 -17.64 -20.34 38.48
CA ASP A 211 -18.06 -19.49 39.59
C ASP A 211 -19.58 -19.29 39.65
N ARG A 212 -20.36 -19.94 38.77
CA ARG A 212 -21.82 -19.83 38.71
C ARG A 212 -22.53 -21.10 39.18
N GLN A 213 -23.65 -20.91 39.89
CA GLN A 213 -24.56 -21.97 40.33
C GLN A 213 -25.94 -21.84 39.70
N ALA A 214 -26.57 -22.96 39.39
CA ALA A 214 -27.93 -23.02 38.86
C ALA A 214 -28.73 -24.16 39.48
N VAL A 215 -30.05 -24.00 39.51
CA VAL A 215 -31.00 -25.00 39.98
C VAL A 215 -31.95 -25.36 38.86
N ALA A 216 -32.21 -26.64 38.67
CA ALA A 216 -33.15 -27.16 37.70
C ALA A 216 -34.27 -27.94 38.38
N VAL A 217 -35.47 -27.85 37.80
CA VAL A 217 -36.64 -28.66 38.16
C VAL A 217 -37.25 -29.19 36.87
N GLY A 218 -37.62 -30.47 36.85
CA GLY A 218 -38.22 -31.09 35.67
C GLY A 218 -39.31 -32.08 36.02
N ALA A 219 -40.01 -32.52 34.99
CA ALA A 219 -41.01 -33.57 35.06
C ALA A 219 -40.74 -34.60 33.96
N SER A 220 -41.03 -35.86 34.25
CA SER A 220 -41.00 -36.93 33.25
C SER A 220 -42.28 -37.74 33.31
N TYR A 221 -42.68 -38.27 32.17
CA TYR A 221 -43.86 -39.10 32.02
C TYR A 221 -43.53 -40.34 31.18
N TYR A 222 -43.75 -41.51 31.76
CA TYR A 222 -43.65 -42.79 31.06
C TYR A 222 -45.00 -43.15 30.46
N PHE A 223 -45.07 -43.21 29.13
CA PHE A 223 -46.28 -43.67 28.44
C PHE A 223 -46.41 -45.20 28.48
N ASN A 224 -45.26 -45.89 28.49
CA ASN A 224 -45.13 -47.33 28.68
C ASN A 224 -43.70 -47.67 29.15
N ASP A 225 -43.39 -48.95 29.30
CA ASP A 225 -42.08 -49.44 29.75
C ASP A 225 -40.93 -49.08 28.80
N ARG A 226 -41.24 -48.71 27.55
CA ARG A 226 -40.27 -48.43 26.47
C ARG A 226 -40.20 -46.98 26.04
N PHE A 227 -41.22 -46.16 26.30
CA PHE A 227 -41.33 -44.79 25.81
C PHE A 227 -41.58 -43.80 26.96
N MET A 228 -40.74 -42.78 27.03
CA MET A 228 -40.77 -41.74 28.06
C MET A 228 -40.52 -40.36 27.44
N MET A 229 -41.20 -39.36 27.97
CA MET A 229 -40.95 -37.94 27.70
C MET A 229 -40.48 -37.24 28.97
N SER A 230 -39.48 -36.36 28.86
CA SER A 230 -39.00 -35.52 29.95
C SER A 230 -39.04 -34.05 29.54
N THR A 231 -39.21 -33.18 30.53
CA THR A 231 -39.15 -31.73 30.38
C THR A 231 -38.49 -31.13 31.62
N GLY A 232 -37.76 -30.04 31.46
CA GLY A 232 -37.01 -29.41 32.54
C GLY A 232 -36.87 -27.92 32.34
N VAL A 233 -36.84 -27.18 33.43
CA VAL A 233 -36.55 -25.75 33.48
C VAL A 233 -35.45 -25.49 34.52
N ALA A 234 -34.54 -24.57 34.22
CA ALA A 234 -33.46 -24.20 35.13
C ALA A 234 -33.33 -22.69 35.28
N LEU A 235 -32.85 -22.27 36.45
CA LEU A 235 -32.72 -20.89 36.89
C LEU A 235 -31.33 -20.65 37.52
N SER A 236 -30.67 -19.55 37.14
CA SER A 236 -29.41 -19.05 37.73
C SER A 236 -29.64 -17.66 38.32
N GLY A 237 -29.07 -17.37 39.50
CA GLY A 237 -29.37 -16.17 40.28
C GLY A 237 -28.15 -15.53 40.93
N GLU A 238 -27.43 -14.67 40.19
CA GLU A 238 -26.32 -13.88 40.75
C GLU A 238 -26.27 -12.40 40.29
N LYS A 239 -26.75 -12.04 39.08
CA LYS A 239 -26.83 -10.62 38.64
C LYS A 239 -28.10 -10.30 37.86
N LYS A 240 -28.49 -11.19 36.95
CA LYS A 240 -29.78 -11.18 36.25
C LYS A 240 -30.26 -12.62 36.19
N THR A 241 -31.53 -12.86 36.50
CA THR A 241 -32.08 -14.22 36.46
C THR A 241 -32.03 -14.75 35.03
N LYS A 242 -31.26 -15.81 34.81
CA LYS A 242 -31.16 -16.51 33.52
C LYS A 242 -31.93 -17.81 33.61
N THR A 243 -32.64 -18.13 32.53
CA THR A 243 -33.52 -19.29 32.48
C THR A 243 -33.21 -20.14 31.26
N MET A 244 -33.37 -21.45 31.40
CA MET A 244 -33.24 -22.41 30.29
C MET A 244 -34.33 -23.47 30.42
N ALA A 245 -34.77 -24.05 29.30
CA ALA A 245 -35.73 -25.14 29.28
C ALA A 245 -35.31 -26.23 28.29
N ASN A 246 -35.67 -27.48 28.57
CA ASN A 246 -35.46 -28.61 27.66
C ASN A 246 -36.70 -29.52 27.60
N VAL A 247 -36.80 -30.27 26.50
CA VAL A 247 -37.77 -31.35 26.31
C VAL A 247 -37.04 -32.51 25.63
N GLY A 248 -37.24 -33.72 26.11
CA GLY A 248 -36.58 -34.93 25.61
C GLY A 248 -37.54 -36.10 25.48
N PHE A 249 -37.21 -37.01 24.56
CA PHE A 249 -37.92 -38.27 24.34
C PHE A 249 -36.92 -39.41 24.39
N THR A 250 -37.27 -40.49 25.07
CA THR A 250 -36.42 -41.67 25.22
C THR A 250 -37.17 -42.92 24.79
N LEU A 251 -36.53 -43.76 23.97
CA LEU A 251 -37.04 -45.04 23.50
C LEU A 251 -36.07 -46.17 23.87
N LYS A 252 -36.56 -47.21 24.57
CA LYS A 252 -35.78 -48.41 24.87
C LYS A 252 -35.86 -49.41 23.72
N LEU A 253 -34.71 -49.76 23.13
CA LEU A 253 -34.60 -50.73 22.03
C LEU A 253 -33.96 -52.05 22.53
N GLY A 254 -34.65 -53.19 22.34
CA GLY A 254 -34.19 -54.53 22.76
C GLY A 254 -35.33 -55.51 23.04
N LYS A 255 -35.07 -56.82 22.96
CA LYS A 255 -35.98 -57.88 23.47
C LYS A 255 -35.89 -57.87 25.00
N GLY A 256 -36.92 -57.37 25.68
CA GLY A 256 -36.95 -57.32 27.14
C GLY A 256 -36.80 -58.71 27.75
N SER A 257 -36.00 -58.85 28.82
CA SER A 257 -36.07 -60.03 29.67
C SER A 257 -37.48 -60.08 30.25
N GLY A 258 -38.24 -61.12 29.94
CA GLY A 258 -39.63 -61.30 30.38
C GLY A 258 -39.78 -61.52 31.88
N THR A 259 -39.39 -60.56 32.71
CA THR A 259 -39.61 -60.58 34.15
C THR A 259 -40.83 -59.73 34.47
N THR A 260 -41.93 -60.41 34.77
CA THR A 260 -43.09 -59.86 35.46
C THR A 260 -42.63 -59.12 36.71
N TYR A 261 -42.99 -57.84 36.83
CA TYR A 261 -42.68 -57.01 38.00
C TYR A 261 -43.40 -57.58 39.23
N SER A 262 -42.67 -58.35 40.04
CA SER A 262 -43.10 -58.77 41.37
C SER A 262 -42.74 -57.66 42.36
N GLU A 263 -43.75 -57.20 43.08
CA GLU A 263 -43.66 -56.16 44.10
C GLU A 263 -42.63 -56.50 45.19
N THR A 264 -41.75 -55.55 45.53
CA THR A 264 -41.32 -55.34 46.92
C THR A 264 -41.27 -53.84 47.20
N PRO A 265 -42.17 -53.28 48.03
CA PRO A 265 -42.16 -51.87 48.37
C PRO A 265 -41.01 -51.57 49.33
N GLN A 266 -40.04 -50.73 48.93
CA GLN A 266 -39.02 -50.24 49.86
C GLN A 266 -39.39 -48.84 50.37
N TYR A 267 -40.14 -48.85 51.47
CA TYR A 267 -40.33 -47.75 52.40
C TYR A 267 -39.00 -47.40 53.08
N VAL A 268 -38.11 -46.71 52.36
CA VAL A 268 -36.88 -46.11 52.92
C VAL A 268 -36.63 -44.69 52.40
N VAL A 269 -37.30 -44.30 51.31
CA VAL A 269 -37.14 -42.96 50.70
C VAL A 269 -37.79 -41.85 51.54
N GLN A 270 -38.77 -42.15 52.42
CA GLN A 270 -39.43 -41.11 53.22
C GLN A 270 -38.52 -40.47 54.29
N ASN A 271 -37.54 -41.23 54.82
CA ASN A 271 -36.60 -40.68 55.81
C ASN A 271 -35.51 -39.83 55.15
N GLU A 272 -35.12 -40.15 53.92
CA GLU A 272 -34.10 -39.39 53.20
C GLU A 272 -34.67 -38.13 52.56
N VAL A 273 -35.90 -38.17 52.04
CA VAL A 273 -36.58 -36.96 51.52
C VAL A 273 -36.85 -35.97 52.65
N LYS A 274 -37.18 -36.43 53.87
CA LYS A 274 -37.26 -35.55 55.04
C LYS A 274 -35.89 -34.96 55.41
N ARG A 275 -34.81 -35.76 55.42
CA ARG A 275 -33.45 -35.29 55.72
C ARG A 275 -32.94 -34.24 54.70
N LEU A 276 -33.15 -34.50 53.41
CA LEU A 276 -32.76 -33.60 52.31
C LEU A 276 -33.62 -32.32 52.26
N THR A 277 -34.89 -32.39 52.66
CA THR A 277 -35.75 -31.19 52.77
C THR A 277 -35.32 -30.32 53.94
N VAL A 278 -34.95 -30.94 55.07
CA VAL A 278 -34.44 -30.24 56.25
C VAL A 278 -33.05 -29.62 55.97
N GLU A 279 -32.13 -30.32 55.29
CA GLU A 279 -30.85 -29.74 54.86
C GLU A 279 -31.03 -28.57 53.88
N ASN A 280 -31.99 -28.65 52.95
CA ASN A 280 -32.31 -27.54 52.04
C ASN A 280 -32.93 -26.33 52.76
N GLN A 281 -33.68 -26.55 53.85
CA GLN A 281 -34.18 -25.47 54.70
C GLN A 281 -33.05 -24.82 55.52
N GLU A 282 -32.13 -25.62 56.05
CA GLU A 282 -30.98 -25.14 56.82
C GLU A 282 -29.97 -24.37 55.95
N LEU A 283 -29.71 -24.83 54.73
CA LEU A 283 -28.86 -24.13 53.75
C LEU A 283 -29.44 -22.76 53.36
N LYS A 284 -30.77 -22.66 53.19
CA LYS A 284 -31.46 -21.38 52.96
C LYS A 284 -31.37 -20.43 54.16
N GLU A 285 -31.41 -20.95 55.38
CA GLU A 285 -31.20 -20.14 56.59
C GLU A 285 -29.77 -19.62 56.69
N ARG A 286 -28.77 -20.46 56.39
CA ARG A 286 -27.37 -20.02 56.35
C ARG A 286 -27.11 -18.97 55.28
N LEU A 287 -27.74 -19.09 54.10
CA LEU A 287 -27.66 -18.07 53.04
C LEU A 287 -28.22 -16.72 53.51
N ARG A 288 -29.43 -16.71 54.09
CA ARG A 288 -30.06 -15.50 54.62
C ARG A 288 -29.26 -14.83 55.73
N ASN A 289 -28.62 -15.63 56.58
CA ASN A 289 -27.82 -15.13 57.70
C ASN A 289 -26.48 -14.52 57.21
N LEU A 290 -25.90 -15.07 56.14
CA LEU A 290 -24.75 -14.47 55.46
C LEU A 290 -25.13 -13.16 54.75
N GLU A 291 -26.27 -13.10 54.07
CA GLU A 291 -26.79 -11.87 53.45
C GLU A 291 -27.02 -10.77 54.50
N GLN A 292 -27.66 -11.09 55.63
CA GLN A 292 -27.84 -10.12 56.72
C GLN A 292 -26.50 -9.65 57.32
N LYS A 293 -25.52 -10.54 57.50
CA LYS A 293 -24.19 -10.15 57.99
C LYS A 293 -23.45 -9.26 56.98
N LEU A 294 -23.64 -9.49 55.68
CA LEU A 294 -23.10 -8.65 54.62
C LEU A 294 -23.75 -7.26 54.64
N GLU A 295 -25.08 -7.18 54.82
CA GLU A 295 -25.81 -5.91 54.95
C GLU A 295 -25.37 -5.10 56.19
N ILE A 296 -25.13 -5.77 57.32
CA ILE A 296 -24.68 -5.12 58.55
C ILE A 296 -23.24 -4.59 58.40
N LEU A 297 -22.36 -5.31 57.71
CA LEU A 297 -20.99 -4.86 57.41
C LEU A 297 -20.96 -3.68 56.41
N LEU A 298 -21.90 -3.64 55.47
CA LEU A 298 -22.06 -2.52 54.53
C LEU A 298 -22.67 -1.26 55.18
N LYS A 299 -23.45 -1.41 56.27
CA LYS A 299 -24.01 -0.29 57.05
C LYS A 299 -23.07 0.31 58.10
N ASN A 300 -21.98 -0.38 58.44
CA ASN A 300 -21.00 0.06 59.44
C ASN A 300 -19.69 0.63 58.83
N LYS A 301 -19.78 1.21 57.62
CA LYS A 301 -18.74 2.07 57.04
C LYS A 301 -19.30 3.45 56.76
#